data_AF-A0A9E4YHH1-F1
#
_entry.id   AF-A0A9E4YHH1-F1
#
_cell.length_a   1.000
_cell.length_b   1.000
_cell.length_c   1.000
_cell.angle_alpha   90.00
_cell.angle_beta   90.00
_cell.angle_gamma   90.00
#
_symmetry.space_group_name_H-M   'P 1'
#
loop_
_entity.id
_entity.type
_entity.pdbx_description
1 polymer ?
#
loop_
_entity_poly.entity_id
_entity_poly.type
_entity_poly.pdbx_seq_one_letter_code
_entity_poly.pdbx_strand_id
1 'polypeptide(L)' 'MSEPKTVLVVGQNLFFIPRIQNAATPNGYKVLQTRTEADFRERFEEGTTALVLVDLEGDAQEWPKVVQGLRGEK' A
#
# COMPACT_ATOMS: atom_id res chain seq x y z
N MET A 1 15.70 16.52 7.64
CA MET A 1 14.98 16.10 6.43
C MET A 1 13.71 15.41 6.89
N SER A 2 12.54 15.77 6.35
CA SER A 2 11.29 15.06 6.66
C SER A 2 11.38 13.61 6.17
N GLU A 3 10.79 12.67 6.91
CA GLU A 3 10.74 11.28 6.48
C GLU A 3 10.02 11.17 5.11
N PRO A 4 10.52 10.34 4.19
CA PRO A 4 9.90 10.15 2.88
C PRO A 4 8.50 9.56 3.06
N LYS A 5 7.52 10.14 2.38
CA LYS A 5 6.15 9.60 2.41
C LYS A 5 6.08 8.26 1.70
N THR A 6 5.14 7.43 2.13
CA THR A 6 5.03 6.03 1.68
C THR A 6 3.85 5.82 0.73
N VAL A 7 4.09 5.13 -0.37
CA VAL A 7 3.06 4.50 -1.21
C VAL A 7 2.95 3.04 -0.77
N LEU A 8 1.80 2.67 -0.20
CA LEU A 8 1.50 1.29 0.16
C LEU A 8 0.84 0.60 -1.03
N VAL A 9 1.31 -0.60 -1.38
CA VAL A 9 0.75 -1.41 -2.46
C VAL A 9 0.21 -2.71 -1.86
N VAL A 10 -1.11 -2.81 -1.79
CA VAL A 10 -1.83 -4.01 -1.34
C VAL A 10 -1.98 -4.93 -2.54
N GLY A 11 -1.20 -5.99 -2.59
CA GLY A 11 -1.25 -6.90 -3.72
C GLY A 11 -0.16 -7.96 -3.67
N GLN A 12 -0.37 -9.03 -4.41
CA GLN A 12 0.58 -10.15 -4.49
C GLN A 12 1.43 -10.11 -5.75
N ASN A 13 0.96 -9.38 -6.78
CA ASN A 13 1.61 -9.37 -8.08
C ASN A 13 2.89 -8.52 -8.08
N LEU A 14 4.03 -9.21 -8.18
CA LEU A 14 5.36 -8.61 -8.19
C LEU A 14 5.69 -7.87 -9.49
N PHE A 15 4.95 -8.06 -10.57
CA PHE A 15 5.27 -7.43 -11.86
C PHE A 15 5.04 -5.91 -11.86
N PHE A 16 4.08 -5.41 -11.08
CA PHE A 16 3.76 -3.98 -11.04
C PHE A 16 4.64 -3.20 -10.06
N ILE A 17 5.18 -3.85 -9.02
CA ILE A 17 5.96 -3.20 -7.96
C ILE A 17 7.17 -2.44 -8.53
N PRO A 18 8.01 -3.01 -9.42
CA PRO A 18 9.13 -2.28 -10.01
C PRO A 18 8.68 -1.05 -10.82
N ARG A 19 7.52 -1.13 -11.49
CA ARG A 19 6.98 -0.01 -12.28
C ARG A 19 6.53 1.14 -11.38
N ILE A 20 5.85 0.81 -10.27
CA ILE A 20 5.43 1.79 -9.26
C ILE A 20 6.66 2.42 -8.61
N GLN A 21 7.67 1.62 -8.24
CA GLN A 21 8.94 2.10 -7.69
C GLN A 21 9.66 3.08 -8.62
N ASN A 22 9.75 2.75 -9.91
CA ASN A 22 10.41 3.59 -10.90
C ASN A 22 9.70 4.95 -11.10
N ALA A 23 8.38 5.00 -10.92
CA ALA A 23 7.62 6.25 -10.97
C ALA A 23 7.68 7.05 -9.65
N ALA A 24 7.63 6.36 -8.51
CA ALA A 24 7.48 6.98 -7.19
C ALA A 24 8.81 7.46 -6.58
N THR A 25 9.88 6.64 -6.68
CA THR A 25 11.17 6.91 -6.03
C THR A 25 11.81 8.23 -6.47
N PRO A 26 11.83 8.60 -7.76
CA PRO A 26 12.38 9.89 -8.20
C PRO A 26 11.64 11.11 -7.63
N ASN A 27 10.40 10.92 -7.18
CA ASN A 27 9.56 11.96 -6.58
C ASN A 27 9.63 11.97 -5.04
N GLY A 28 10.57 11.22 -4.44
CA GLY A 28 10.80 11.21 -2.99
C GLY A 28 9.85 10.30 -2.20
N TYR A 29 9.13 9.40 -2.87
CA TYR A 29 8.26 8.43 -2.22
C TYR A 29 8.95 7.08 -2.03
N LYS A 30 8.74 6.48 -0.85
CA LYS A 30 9.06 5.07 -0.59
C LYS A 30 7.90 4.20 -1.07
N VAL A 31 8.17 3.05 -1.67
CA VAL A 31 7.13 2.06 -2.02
C VAL A 31 7.27 0.84 -1.14
N LEU A 32 6.19 0.46 -0.46
CA LEU A 32 6.11 -0.76 0.34
C LEU A 32 4.97 -1.65 -0.17
N GLN A 33 5.25 -2.94 -0.34
CA GLN A 33 4.24 -3.94 -0.63
C GLN A 33 3.67 -4.48 0.68
N THR A 34 2.35 -4.66 0.72
CA THR A 34 1.65 -5.38 1.78
C THR A 34 0.78 -6.47 1.16
N ARG A 35 0.65 -7.61 1.85
CA ARG A 35 -0.05 -8.79 1.30
C ARG A 35 -1.25 -9.25 2.10
N THR A 36 -1.29 -8.86 3.37
CA THR A 36 -2.40 -9.17 4.28
C THR A 36 -2.96 -7.88 4.86
N GLU A 37 -4.17 -7.96 5.38
CA GLU A 37 -4.80 -6.83 6.08
C GLU A 37 -4.01 -6.41 7.33
N ALA A 38 -3.44 -7.38 8.07
CA ALA A 38 -2.64 -7.10 9.26
C ALA A 38 -1.34 -6.35 8.92
N ASP A 39 -0.58 -6.80 7.91
CA ASP A 39 0.65 -6.14 7.46
C ASP A 39 0.34 -4.76 6.85
N PHE A 40 -0.79 -4.64 6.14
CA PHE A 40 -1.26 -3.34 5.69
C PHE A 40 -1.49 -2.38 6.86
N ARG A 41 -2.22 -2.82 7.88
CA ARG A 41 -2.60 -1.98 9.02
C ARG A 41 -1.39 -1.51 9.82
N GLU A 42 -0.45 -2.42 10.10
CA GLU A 42 0.82 -2.07 10.77
C GLU A 42 1.55 -0.92 10.05
N ARG A 43 1.67 -1.00 8.72
CA ARG A 43 2.35 0.03 7.93
C ARG A 43 1.53 1.29 7.73
N PHE A 44 0.21 1.17 7.68
CA PHE A 44 -0.68 2.32 7.54
C PHE A 44 -0.67 3.19 8.80
N GLU A 45 -0.62 2.56 9.98
CA GLU A 45 -0.58 3.22 11.29
C GLU A 45 0.73 3.97 11.58
N GLU A 46 1.82 3.70 10.84
CA GLU A 46 3.07 4.48 10.92
C GLU A 46 2.88 5.97 10.55
N GLY A 47 1.75 6.35 9.94
CA GLY A 47 1.39 7.75 9.69
C GLY A 47 2.15 8.43 8.55
N THR A 48 3.01 7.71 7.82
CA THR A 48 3.79 8.24 6.68
C THR A 48 3.11 8.00 5.32
N THR A 49 1.97 7.31 5.29
CA THR A 49 1.29 6.92 4.06
C THR A 49 0.71 8.12 3.29
N ALA A 50 1.12 8.29 2.03
CA ALA A 50 0.57 9.29 1.11
C ALA A 50 -0.48 8.73 0.15
N LEU A 51 -0.35 7.46 -0.23
CA LEU A 51 -1.19 6.81 -1.22
C LEU A 51 -1.26 5.31 -0.94
N VAL A 52 -2.45 4.74 -1.10
CA VAL A 52 -2.67 3.29 -1.09
C VAL A 52 -3.11 2.86 -2.48
N LEU A 53 -2.39 1.90 -3.05
CA LEU A 53 -2.72 1.23 -4.31
C LEU A 53 -3.21 -0.18 -3.98
N VAL A 54 -4.37 -0.57 -4.48
CA VAL A 54 -4.98 -1.88 -4.20
C VAL A 54 -5.12 -2.66 -5.50
N ASP A 55 -4.48 -3.81 -5.56
CA ASP A 55 -4.62 -4.79 -6.64
C ASP A 55 -5.90 -5.61 -6.41
N LEU A 56 -6.92 -5.35 -7.23
CA LEU A 56 -8.23 -6.02 -7.15
C LEU A 56 -8.21 -7.44 -7.72
N GLU A 57 -7.18 -7.80 -8.48
CA GLU A 57 -6.96 -9.17 -9.00
C GLU A 57 -6.13 -10.03 -8.03
N GLY A 58 -5.67 -9.44 -6.92
CA GLY A 58 -4.96 -10.13 -5.85
C GLY A 58 -5.86 -11.05 -5.02
N ASP A 59 -5.46 -11.30 -3.78
CA ASP A 59 -6.21 -12.20 -2.90
C ASP A 59 -7.57 -11.62 -2.52
N ALA A 60 -8.61 -12.26 -3.04
CA ALA A 60 -10.01 -11.90 -2.82
C ALA A 60 -10.46 -12.02 -1.36
N GLN A 61 -9.66 -12.64 -0.48
CA GLN A 61 -9.92 -12.69 0.95
C GLN A 61 -9.24 -11.53 1.71
N GLU A 62 -8.23 -10.88 1.14
CA GLU A 62 -7.43 -9.86 1.86
C GLU A 62 -7.74 -8.44 1.40
N TRP A 63 -7.71 -8.16 0.10
CA TRP A 63 -7.89 -6.79 -0.39
C TRP A 63 -9.25 -6.17 0.01
N PRO A 64 -10.39 -6.90 0.07
CA PRO A 64 -11.65 -6.30 0.47
C PRO A 64 -11.63 -5.83 1.93
N LYS A 65 -10.96 -6.57 2.82
CA LYS A 65 -10.85 -6.21 4.25
C LYS A 65 -10.08 -4.90 4.41
N VAL A 66 -8.99 -4.73 3.64
CA VAL A 66 -8.22 -3.48 3.61
C VAL A 66 -9.08 -2.31 3.15
N VAL A 67 -9.81 -2.46 2.03
CA VAL A 67 -10.69 -1.40 1.50
C VAL A 67 -11.82 -1.05 2.48
N GLN A 68 -12.40 -2.04 3.15
CA GLN A 68 -13.42 -1.83 4.17
C GLN A 68 -12.86 -1.04 5.37
N GLY A 69 -11.69 -1.43 5.89
CA GLY A 69 -11.03 -0.72 6.99
C GLY A 69 -10.72 0.75 6.66
N LEU A 70 -10.35 1.05 5.41
CA LEU A 70 -10.08 2.42 4.94
C LEU A 70 -11.32 3.31 4.85
N ARG A 71 -12.52 2.73 4.66
CA ARG A 71 -13.77 3.50 4.54
C ARG A 71 -14.28 4.03 5.88
N GLY A 72 -13.64 3.65 6.99
CA GLY A 72 -14.17 3.83 8.34
C GLY A 72 -15.33 2.86 8.57
N GLU A 73 -15.32 2.18 9.72
CA GLU A 73 -16.52 1.47 10.17
C GLU A 73 -17.63 2.52 10.33
N LYS A 74 -18.74 2.35 9.61
CA LYS A 74 -19.94 3.16 9.80
C LYS A 74 -20.60 2.83 11.12
#